data_AF-A0A1Q7ELH1-F1
#
_entry.id   AF-A0A1Q7ELH1-F1
#
_cell.length_a   1.000
_cell.length_b   1.000
_cell.length_c   1.000
_cell.angle_alpha   90.00
_cell.angle_beta   90.00
_cell.angle_gamma   90.00
#
_symmetry.space_group_name_H-M   'P 1'
#
loop_
_entity.id
_entity.type
_entity.pdbx_description
1 polymer ?
#
loop_
_entity_poly.entity_id
_entity_poly.type
_entity_poly.pdbx_seq_one_letter_code
_entity_poly.pdbx_strand_id
1 'polypeptide(L)' 'MLTRVVAGPLLAAVVLIGAESAVSREVPLRLDDPAPDFALVDQHGKLFRLSETLASRDFVVLAFCVTAFTGG' A
#
# COMPACT_ATOMS: atom_id res chain seq x y z
N MET A 1 9.80 29.79 -48.88
CA MET A 1 9.54 28.50 -49.56
C MET A 1 10.58 27.51 -49.07
N LEU A 2 10.34 26.31 -48.54
CA LEU A 2 9.16 25.53 -48.20
C LEU A 2 9.61 24.50 -47.13
N THR A 3 8.72 24.21 -46.19
CA THR A 3 8.60 23.13 -45.20
C THR A 3 9.26 21.77 -45.52
N ARG A 4 9.74 21.08 -44.48
CA ARG A 4 9.28 19.72 -44.14
C ARG A 4 9.74 19.24 -42.75
N VAL A 5 8.82 19.31 -41.80
CA VAL A 5 8.82 18.50 -40.57
C VAL A 5 8.60 17.05 -41.00
N VAL A 6 9.57 16.18 -40.77
CA VAL A 6 9.38 14.72 -40.89
C VAL A 6 8.94 14.22 -39.52
N ALA A 7 7.61 14.11 -39.38
CA ALA A 7 6.96 13.43 -38.27
C ALA A 7 7.27 11.93 -38.36
N GLY A 8 8.18 11.43 -37.53
CA GLY A 8 8.31 10.00 -37.27
C GLY A 8 7.33 9.60 -36.18
N PRO A 9 6.45 8.59 -36.38
CA PRO A 9 5.60 8.11 -35.32
C PRO A 9 6.47 7.26 -34.40
N LEU A 10 7.00 7.86 -33.33
CA LEU A 10 7.61 7.09 -32.26
C LEU A 10 6.44 6.41 -31.53
N LEU A 11 6.24 5.12 -31.81
CA LEU A 11 5.31 4.26 -31.08
C LEU A 11 5.64 4.35 -29.58
N ALA A 12 4.84 5.10 -28.84
CA ALA A 12 4.86 5.07 -27.38
C ALA A 12 4.22 3.75 -26.94
N ALA A 13 5.05 2.77 -26.57
CA ALA A 13 4.61 1.57 -25.92
C ALA A 13 4.04 1.93 -24.55
N VAL A 14 2.70 1.97 -24.45
CA VAL A 14 2.00 2.09 -23.16
C VAL A 14 2.24 0.79 -22.40
N VAL A 15 3.12 0.85 -21.40
CA VAL A 15 3.24 -0.19 -20.38
C VAL A 15 1.98 -0.10 -19.51
N LEU A 16 1.01 -0.98 -19.76
CA LEU A 16 -0.06 -1.23 -18.78
C LEU A 16 0.57 -1.91 -17.58
N ILE A 17 0.92 -1.11 -16.56
CA ILE A 17 1.16 -1.62 -15.22
C ILE A 17 -0.20 -2.09 -14.73
N GLY A 18 -0.45 -3.39 -14.77
CA GLY A 18 -1.62 -4.00 -14.16
C GLY A 18 -1.60 -3.68 -12.68
N ALA A 19 -2.51 -2.82 -12.23
CA ALA A 19 -2.86 -2.75 -10.83
C ALA A 19 -3.59 -4.07 -10.54
N GLU A 20 -2.86 -5.06 -10.04
CA GLU A 20 -3.46 -6.24 -9.45
C GLU A 20 -4.25 -5.75 -8.24
N SER A 21 -5.55 -5.56 -8.42
CA SER A 21 -6.48 -5.37 -7.32
C SER A 21 -6.31 -6.57 -6.40
N ALA A 22 -5.63 -6.37 -5.27
CA ALA A 22 -5.60 -7.32 -4.20
C ALA A 22 -7.06 -7.63 -3.84
N VAL A 23 -7.57 -8.77 -4.31
CA VAL A 23 -8.81 -9.33 -3.82
C VAL A 23 -8.50 -9.73 -2.39
N SER A 24 -8.71 -8.80 -1.46
CA SER A 24 -8.63 -9.04 -0.03
C SER A 24 -9.73 -10.03 0.30
N ARG A 25 -9.40 -11.32 0.31
CA ARG A 25 -10.23 -12.31 0.95
C ARG A 25 -10.08 -12.04 2.44
N GLU A 26 -11.00 -11.25 2.98
CA GLU A 26 -11.10 -10.97 4.41
C GLU A 26 -11.45 -12.27 5.13
N VAL A 27 -10.44 -13.08 5.43
CA VAL A 27 -10.57 -14.16 6.39
C VAL A 27 -10.70 -13.47 7.75
N PRO A 28 -11.82 -13.62 8.47
CA PRO A 28 -11.99 -13.01 9.78
C PRO A 28 -10.89 -13.50 10.71
N LEU A 29 -10.26 -12.57 11.45
CA LEU A 29 -9.29 -12.92 12.49
C LEU A 29 -9.99 -13.72 13.58
N ARG A 30 -9.34 -14.77 14.09
CA ARG A 30 -9.84 -15.60 15.19
C ARG A 30 -8.95 -15.39 16.40
N LEU A 31 -9.52 -15.63 17.59
CA LEU A 31 -8.75 -15.69 18.82
C LEU A 31 -7.77 -16.86 18.75
N ASP A 32 -6.62 -16.69 19.38
CA ASP A 32 -5.51 -17.67 19.48
C ASP A 32 -4.80 -18.01 18.16
N ASP A 33 -5.34 -17.62 17.01
CA ASP A 33 -4.62 -17.69 15.74
C ASP A 33 -3.47 -16.67 15.73
N PRO A 34 -2.29 -17.03 15.20
CA PRO A 34 -1.20 -16.09 15.06
C PRO A 34 -1.63 -14.93 14.15
N ALA A 35 -1.40 -13.70 14.61
CA ALA A 35 -1.70 -12.51 13.83
C ALA A 35 -0.90 -12.54 12.50
N PRO A 36 -1.54 -12.25 11.35
CA PRO A 36 -0.83 -12.13 10.08
C PRO A 36 0.25 -11.06 10.16
N ASP A 37 1.42 -11.33 9.59
CA ASP A 37 2.45 -10.29 9.49
C ASP A 37 2.02 -9.21 8.49
N PHE A 38 2.27 -7.96 8.83
CA PHE A 38 1.95 -6.82 7.99
C PHE A 38 3.01 -5.74 8.11
N ALA A 39 3.05 -4.88 7.08
CA ALA A 39 3.89 -3.69 7.06
C ALA A 39 3.02 -2.44 6.88
N LEU A 40 3.14 -1.48 7.80
CA LEU A 40 2.43 -0.20 7.75
C LEU A 40 3.45 0.93 7.75
N VAL A 41 3.07 2.08 7.21
CA VAL A 41 3.84 3.32 7.37
C VAL A 41 3.23 4.08 8.54
N ASP A 42 4.05 4.44 9.52
CA ASP A 42 3.60 5.24 10.66
C ASP A 42 3.39 6.72 10.29
N GLN A 43 2.92 7.51 11.25
CA GLN A 43 2.66 8.94 11.06
C GLN A 43 3.91 9.79 10.76
N HIS A 44 5.12 9.22 10.90
CA HIS A 44 6.39 9.87 10.61
C HIS A 44 7.02 9.35 9.30
N GLY A 45 6.32 8.49 8.55
CA GLY A 45 6.84 7.91 7.32
C GLY A 45 7.75 6.69 7.54
N LYS A 46 7.88 6.20 8.78
CA LYS A 46 8.72 5.05 9.09
C LYS A 46 7.93 3.76 8.87
N LEU A 47 8.60 2.76 8.31
CA LEU A 47 8.03 1.42 8.15
C LEU A 47 7.92 0.73 9.52
N PHE A 48 6.74 0.22 9.82
CA PHE A 48 6.40 -0.62 10.95
C PHE A 48 6.10 -2.02 10.44
N ARG A 49 6.77 -3.04 10.99
CA ARG A 49 6.47 -4.46 10.76
C ARG A 49 6.03 -5.12 12.06
N LEU A 50 4.96 -5.91 12.00
CA LEU A 50 4.44 -6.59 13.19
C LEU A 50 5.47 -7.58 13.76
N SER A 51 6.04 -8.43 12.91
CA SER A 51 7.04 -9.43 13.29
C SER A 51 8.26 -8.84 14.01
N GLU A 52 8.79 -7.72 13.52
CA GLU A 52 9.91 -7.00 14.15
C GLU A 52 9.53 -6.45 15.53
N THR A 53 8.29 -5.98 15.68
CA THR A 53 7.82 -5.42 16.95
C THR A 53 7.60 -6.51 17.99
N LEU A 54 6.99 -7.63 17.59
CA LEU A 54 6.79 -8.79 18.47
C LEU A 54 8.12 -9.46 18.87
N ALA A 55 9.18 -9.33 18.06
CA ALA A 55 10.51 -9.80 18.45
C ALA A 55 11.11 -9.00 19.64
N SER A 56 10.59 -7.80 19.92
CA SER A 56 11.10 -6.91 20.97
C SER A 56 10.07 -6.58 22.07
N ARG A 57 8.83 -7.04 21.94
CA ARG A 57 7.72 -6.77 22.87
C ARG A 57 6.83 -8.00 23.04
N ASP A 58 6.35 -8.22 24.26
CA ASP A 58 5.47 -9.36 24.57
C ASP A 58 4.07 -9.23 23.95
N PHE A 59 3.60 -8.00 23.74
CA PHE A 59 2.27 -7.75 23.16
C PHE A 59 2.23 -6.43 22.38
N VAL A 60 1.30 -6.37 21.42
CA VAL A 60 0.98 -5.19 20.61
C VAL A 60 -0.53 -5.07 20.52
N VAL A 61 -1.05 -3.86 20.71
CA VAL A 61 -2.48 -3.55 20.54
C VAL A 61 -2.65 -2.72 19.28
N LEU A 62 -3.53 -3.16 18.39
CA LEU A 62 -3.88 -2.48 17.15
C LEU A 62 -5.22 -1.75 17.32
N ALA A 63 -5.22 -0.45 17.04
CA ALA A 63 -6.43 0.38 17.02
C ALA A 63 -6.66 0.88 15.60
N PHE A 64 -7.81 0.51 15.02
CA PHE A 64 -8.23 1.00 13.71
C PHE A 64 -9.03 2.28 13.89
N CYS A 65 -8.38 3.42 13.66
CA CYS A 65 -9.03 4.72 13.65
C CYS A 65 -9.25 5.17 12.21
N VAL A 66 -10.51 5.42 11.84
CA VAL A 66 -10.81 6.13 10.59
C VAL A 66 -10.45 7.60 10.77
N THR A 67 -9.79 8.19 9.77
CA THR A 67 -9.56 9.63 9.73
C THR A 67 -10.91 10.33 9.57
N ALA A 68 -11.45 10.86 10.67
CA ALA A 68 -12.65 11.66 10.63
C ALA A 68 -12.28 13.11 10.33
N PHE A 69 -12.85 13.67 9.27
CA PHE A 69 -12.78 15.11 9.03
C PHE A 69 -13.75 15.81 9.99
N THR A 70 -13.25 16.30 11.12
CA THR A 70 -14.02 17.19 11.99
C THR A 70 -13.87 18.60 11.44
N GLY A 71 -14.74 18.98 10.49
CA GLY A 71 -14.79 20.34 9.96
C GLY A 71 -15.10 21.31 11.09
N GLY A 72 -14.13 22.16 11.43
CA GLY A 72 -14.33 23.34 12.27
C GLY A 72 -14.87 24.51 11.47
#